data_AF-H0R610-F1
#
_entry.id   AF-H0R610-F1
#
_cell.length_a   1.000
_cell.length_b   1.000
_cell.length_c   1.000
_cell.angle_alpha   90.00
_cell.angle_beta   90.00
_cell.angle_gamma   90.00
#
_symmetry.space_group_name_H-M   'P 1'
#
loop_
_entity.id
_entity.type
_entity.pdbx_description
1 polymer ?
#
loop_
_entity_poly.entity_id
_entity_poly.type
_entity_poly.pdbx_seq_one_letter_code
_entity_poly.pdbx_strand_id
1 'polypeptide(L)'
;MTSELISAVWDFDITAVSAIVHRDDARLNSSTLTLFRREKILTPTGEVVLVPIISGNAWRGILRRMGEDLLAPVLDYAGQLSPAAAHLLRNGGFLRKPTTEMTGEDERELKATLPLIGLFGGSANGRVMSGKLLVSKVIPVCADTLHILPTAPPTGQPVPPTTTAILGQESFSHATDT
;
A
#
# COMPACT_ATOMS: atom_id res chain seq x y z
N MET A 1 -30.23 -7.04 -18.73
CA MET A 1 -30.23 -6.05 -17.64
C MET A 1 -28.79 -5.69 -17.33
N THR A 2 -28.33 -4.52 -17.77
CA THR A 2 -27.02 -3.98 -17.39
C THR A 2 -27.14 -3.41 -15.98
N SER A 3 -26.65 -4.14 -14.99
CA SER A 3 -26.45 -3.62 -13.63
C SER A 3 -25.59 -2.37 -13.72
N GLU A 4 -26.01 -1.29 -13.07
CA GLU A 4 -25.14 -0.13 -12.87
C GLU A 4 -23.87 -0.58 -12.15
N LEU A 5 -22.72 -0.07 -12.61
CA LEU A 5 -21.45 -0.28 -11.93
C LEU A 5 -21.43 0.61 -10.69
N ILE A 6 -21.61 0.00 -9.53
CA ILE A 6 -21.46 0.70 -8.25
C ILE A 6 -19.97 0.85 -7.97
N SER A 7 -19.49 2.08 -7.91
CA SER A 7 -18.19 2.44 -7.35
C SER A 7 -18.40 3.13 -6.01
N ALA A 8 -17.51 2.84 -5.06
CA ALA A 8 -17.45 3.51 -3.78
C ALA A 8 -16.02 4.00 -3.55
N VAL A 9 -15.89 5.21 -3.03
CA VAL A 9 -14.60 5.86 -2.73
C VAL A 9 -14.57 6.15 -1.24
N TRP A 10 -13.45 5.81 -0.61
CA TRP A 10 -13.19 6.09 0.79
C TRP A 10 -11.87 6.83 0.91
N ASP A 11 -11.94 8.04 1.44
CA ASP A 11 -10.78 8.83 1.84
C ASP A 11 -10.56 8.67 3.35
N PHE A 12 -9.30 8.54 3.76
CA PHE A 12 -8.93 8.29 5.14
C PHE A 12 -7.88 9.30 5.60
N ASP A 13 -8.14 9.94 6.74
CA ASP A 13 -7.12 10.64 7.51
C ASP A 13 -6.50 9.66 8.50
N ILE A 14 -5.17 9.51 8.44
CA ILE A 14 -4.44 8.53 9.24
C ILE A 14 -3.36 9.26 10.05
N THR A 15 -3.35 9.03 11.36
CA THR A 15 -2.31 9.55 12.26
C THR A 15 -1.34 8.45 12.63
N ALA A 16 -0.04 8.73 12.46
CA ALA A 16 1.01 7.88 12.97
C ALA A 16 1.10 8.03 14.50
N VAL A 17 0.73 6.98 15.23
CA VAL A 17 0.84 6.95 16.71
C VAL A 17 2.22 6.49 17.19
N SER A 18 3.07 6.05 16.26
CA SER A 18 4.45 5.64 16.47
C SER A 18 5.26 5.90 15.20
N ALA A 19 6.59 5.77 15.29
CA ALA A 19 7.46 5.83 14.11
C ALA A 19 7.03 4.80 13.05
N ILE A 20 7.14 5.18 11.77
CA ILE A 20 6.82 4.32 10.63
C ILE A 20 8.11 3.98 9.90
N VAL A 21 8.28 2.70 9.56
CA VAL A 21 9.36 2.22 8.70
C VAL A 21 8.76 1.75 7.38
N HIS A 22 9.09 2.44 6.29
CA HIS A 22 8.76 1.98 4.94
C HIS A 22 9.98 2.16 4.06
N ARG A 23 10.65 1.06 3.75
CA ARG A 23 11.95 1.08 3.06
C ARG A 23 11.79 1.48 1.60
N ASP A 24 12.74 2.27 1.11
CA ASP A 24 12.95 2.38 -0.32
C ASP A 24 13.58 1.08 -0.87
N ASP A 25 13.23 0.72 -2.10
CA ASP A 25 13.79 -0.44 -2.81
C ASP A 25 15.12 -0.11 -3.51
N ALA A 26 15.52 1.17 -3.49
CA ALA A 26 16.82 1.61 -3.96
C ALA A 26 17.93 0.90 -3.16
N ARG A 27 18.61 -0.04 -3.82
CA ARG A 27 19.82 -0.67 -3.28
C ARG A 27 20.94 0.37 -3.26
N LEU A 28 21.08 1.07 -2.14
CA LEU A 28 22.33 1.74 -1.79
C LEU A 28 23.36 0.64 -1.53
N ASN A 29 24.08 0.28 -2.59
CA ASN A 29 25.01 -0.84 -2.73
C ASN A 29 26.29 -0.74 -1.87
N SER A 30 26.28 0.06 -0.79
CA SER A 30 27.40 0.20 0.14
C SER A 30 27.04 0.80 1.50
N SER A 31 25.75 0.99 1.85
CA SER A 31 25.35 1.64 3.09
C SER A 31 24.54 0.73 4.01
N THR A 32 24.82 0.79 5.32
CA THR A 32 23.96 0.21 6.37
C THR A 32 22.70 1.03 6.62
N LEU A 33 22.60 2.22 6.03
CA LEU A 33 21.44 3.08 6.13
C LEU A 33 20.34 2.63 5.18
N THR A 34 19.14 2.47 5.72
CA THR A 34 17.93 2.23 4.96
C THR A 34 17.08 3.48 5.00
N LEU A 35 16.95 4.15 3.86
CA LEU A 35 16.12 5.35 3.76
C LEU A 35 14.64 4.99 3.71
N PHE A 36 13.82 5.89 4.26
CA PHE A 36 12.38 5.85 4.07
C PHE A 36 12.05 6.11 2.60
N ARG A 37 11.08 5.38 2.04
CA ARG A 37 10.65 5.51 0.65
C ARG A 37 10.13 6.91 0.37
N ARG A 38 10.68 7.55 -0.67
CA ARG A 38 10.27 8.89 -1.11
C ARG A 38 9.86 8.89 -2.57
N GLU A 39 8.98 9.81 -2.94
CA GLU A 39 8.62 10.08 -4.32
C GLU A 39 8.85 11.55 -4.66
N LYS A 40 9.18 11.81 -5.94
CA LYS A 40 9.26 13.16 -6.48
C LYS A 40 7.87 13.73 -6.64
N ILE A 41 7.60 14.89 -6.06
CA ILE A 41 6.34 15.63 -6.18
C ILE A 41 6.66 17.02 -6.72
N LEU A 42 5.91 17.44 -7.74
CA LEU A 42 5.96 18.79 -8.28
C LEU A 42 5.09 19.68 -7.39
N THR A 43 5.66 20.71 -6.78
CA THR A 43 4.93 21.66 -5.94
C THR A 43 4.14 22.66 -6.79
N PRO A 44 3.19 23.41 -6.19
CA PRO A 44 2.50 24.50 -6.89
C PRO A 44 3.43 25.62 -7.37
N THR A 45 4.63 25.76 -6.77
CA THR A 45 5.66 26.72 -7.18
C THR A 45 6.52 26.22 -8.35
N GLY A 46 6.32 24.98 -8.80
CA GLY A 46 7.09 24.36 -9.89
C GLY A 46 8.37 23.65 -9.44
N GLU A 47 8.64 23.58 -8.15
CA GLU A 47 9.80 22.87 -7.61
C GLU A 47 9.53 21.37 -7.48
N VAL A 48 10.57 20.54 -7.62
CA VAL A 48 10.47 19.10 -7.39
C VAL A 48 11.06 18.75 -6.04
N VAL A 49 10.23 18.23 -5.14
CA VAL A 49 10.61 17.85 -3.78
C VAL A 49 10.47 16.35 -3.55
N LEU A 50 11.27 15.79 -2.64
CA LEU A 50 11.21 14.37 -2.25
C LEU A 50 10.34 14.20 -1.01
N VAL A 51 9.16 13.61 -1.18
CA VAL A 51 8.18 13.43 -0.11
C VAL A 51 8.17 11.98 0.36
N PRO A 52 8.25 11.70 1.67
CA PRO A 52 8.07 10.35 2.20
C PRO A 52 6.64 9.89 1.95
N ILE A 53 6.47 8.68 1.42
CA ILE A 53 5.15 8.11 1.14
C ILE A 53 5.08 6.67 1.63
N ILE A 54 3.89 6.18 1.90
CA ILE A 54 3.64 4.73 2.01
C ILE A 54 3.03 4.29 0.70
N SER A 55 3.68 3.35 0.01
CA SER A 55 3.18 2.88 -1.29
C SER A 55 1.80 2.24 -1.16
N GLY A 56 0.95 2.45 -2.18
CA GLY A 56 -0.38 1.82 -2.23
C GLY A 56 -0.32 0.29 -2.19
N ASN A 57 0.76 -0.30 -2.71
CA ASN A 57 1.00 -1.74 -2.62
C ASN A 57 1.25 -2.22 -1.18
N ALA A 58 2.04 -1.47 -0.40
CA ALA A 58 2.28 -1.81 1.00
C ALA A 58 0.99 -1.67 1.82
N TRP A 59 0.24 -0.58 1.61
CA TRP A 59 -1.05 -0.36 2.26
C TRP A 59 -2.07 -1.45 1.89
N ARG A 60 -2.21 -1.75 0.60
CA ARG A 60 -3.05 -2.87 0.11
C ARG A 60 -2.62 -4.22 0.67
N GLY A 61 -1.32 -4.45 0.85
CA GLY A 61 -0.79 -5.66 1.46
C GLY A 61 -1.19 -5.80 2.94
N ILE A 62 -1.15 -4.71 3.69
CA ILE A 62 -1.62 -4.65 5.08
C ILE A 62 -3.13 -4.95 5.15
N LEU A 63 -3.94 -4.28 4.32
CA LEU A 63 -5.39 -4.51 4.25
C LEU A 63 -5.74 -5.95 3.86
N ARG A 64 -5.01 -6.56 2.93
CA ARG A 64 -5.19 -7.97 2.54
C ARG A 64 -4.98 -8.90 3.73
N ARG A 65 -3.89 -8.71 4.49
CA ARG A 65 -3.57 -9.55 5.66
C ARG A 65 -4.63 -9.41 6.75
N MET A 66 -5.07 -8.19 7.04
CA MET A 66 -6.20 -8.00 7.97
C MET A 66 -7.47 -8.68 7.48
N GLY A 67 -7.77 -8.60 6.18
CA GLY A 67 -8.92 -9.30 5.58
C GLY A 67 -8.81 -10.82 5.70
N GLU A 68 -7.61 -11.40 5.57
CA GLU A 68 -7.39 -12.83 5.81
C GLU A 68 -7.54 -13.17 7.30
N ASP A 69 -6.99 -12.38 8.21
CA ASP A 69 -7.10 -12.58 9.66
C ASP A 69 -8.58 -12.58 10.10
N LEU A 70 -9.44 -11.80 9.44
CA LEU A 70 -10.89 -11.79 9.65
C LEU A 70 -11.60 -12.96 8.96
N LEU A 71 -11.13 -13.40 7.79
CA LEU A 71 -11.75 -14.49 7.00
C LEU A 71 -11.46 -15.87 7.59
N ALA A 72 -10.24 -16.11 8.05
CA ALA A 72 -9.76 -17.39 8.55
C ALA A 72 -10.65 -18.02 9.65
N PRO A 73 -11.08 -17.30 10.70
CA PRO A 73 -11.95 -17.88 11.72
C PRO A 73 -13.38 -18.14 11.22
N VAL A 74 -13.86 -17.38 10.22
CA VAL A 74 -15.21 -17.56 9.67
C VAL A 74 -15.29 -18.84 8.83
N LEU A 75 -14.23 -19.14 8.09
CA LEU A 75 -14.14 -20.31 7.22
C LEU A 75 -13.43 -21.52 7.86
N ASP A 76 -12.90 -21.36 9.09
CA ASP A 76 -12.19 -22.37 9.88
C ASP A 76 -11.14 -23.16 9.08
N TYR A 77 -10.33 -22.47 8.27
CA TYR A 77 -9.31 -23.11 7.42
C TYR A 77 -7.89 -23.08 8.01
N ALA A 78 -7.72 -22.65 9.27
CA ALA A 78 -6.40 -22.50 9.87
C ALA A 78 -5.61 -23.83 9.83
N GLY A 79 -4.40 -23.79 9.27
CA GLY A 79 -3.55 -24.98 9.11
C GLY A 79 -3.95 -25.94 7.98
N GLN A 80 -5.03 -25.68 7.25
CA GLN A 80 -5.54 -26.55 6.19
C GLN A 80 -5.09 -26.12 4.79
N LEU A 81 -4.56 -24.90 4.65
CA LEU A 81 -4.13 -24.35 3.37
C LEU A 81 -2.78 -24.91 2.93
N SER A 82 -2.67 -25.18 1.62
CA SER A 82 -1.36 -25.39 1.01
C SER A 82 -0.51 -24.11 1.12
N PRO A 83 0.84 -24.21 1.12
CA PRO A 83 1.70 -23.02 1.13
C PRO A 83 1.41 -22.03 0.00
N ALA A 84 1.02 -22.52 -1.17
CA ALA A 84 0.64 -21.68 -2.31
C ALA A 84 -0.67 -20.93 -2.06
N ALA A 85 -1.68 -21.59 -1.50
CA ALA A 85 -2.96 -20.97 -1.15
C ALA A 85 -2.78 -19.94 -0.02
N ALA A 86 -2.00 -20.27 1.02
CA ALA A 86 -1.68 -19.34 2.10
C ALA A 86 -0.94 -18.09 1.56
N HIS A 87 0.02 -18.27 0.64
CA HIS A 87 0.71 -17.15 0.02
C HIS A 87 -0.20 -16.32 -0.90
N LEU A 88 -1.15 -16.94 -1.60
CA LEU A 88 -2.16 -16.23 -2.39
C LEU A 88 -3.01 -15.31 -1.50
N LEU A 89 -3.54 -15.84 -0.40
CA LEU A 89 -4.41 -15.08 0.49
C LEU A 89 -3.66 -13.99 1.26
N ARG A 90 -2.46 -14.29 1.78
CA ARG A 90 -1.73 -13.36 2.66
C ARG A 90 -0.89 -12.32 1.90
N ASN A 91 -0.27 -12.73 0.79
CA ASN A 91 0.72 -11.91 0.05
C ASN A 91 0.31 -11.59 -1.39
N GLY A 92 -0.78 -12.18 -1.91
CA GLY A 92 -1.21 -12.00 -3.29
C GLY A 92 -0.59 -12.99 -4.28
N GLY A 93 0.09 -14.03 -3.80
CA GLY A 93 0.57 -15.14 -4.61
C GLY A 93 1.89 -14.87 -5.35
N PHE A 94 2.24 -15.75 -6.28
CA PHE A 94 3.46 -15.62 -7.09
C PHE A 94 3.23 -16.17 -8.48
N LEU A 95 3.84 -15.50 -9.47
CA LEU A 95 3.82 -15.99 -10.84
C LEU A 95 4.89 -17.09 -10.99
N ARG A 96 4.44 -18.31 -11.27
CA ARG A 96 5.30 -19.47 -11.55
C ARG A 96 4.70 -20.25 -12.71
N LYS A 97 5.56 -20.94 -13.47
CA LYS A 97 5.12 -21.85 -14.53
C LYS A 97 4.31 -22.99 -13.88
N PRO A 98 3.00 -23.12 -14.17
CA PRO A 98 2.19 -24.14 -13.55
C PRO A 98 2.29 -25.46 -14.32
N THR A 99 1.90 -26.56 -13.67
CA THR A 99 1.64 -27.84 -14.36
C THR A 99 0.31 -27.80 -15.10
N THR A 100 -0.66 -27.07 -14.56
CA THR A 100 -1.99 -26.84 -15.16
C THR A 100 -2.35 -25.37 -14.97
N GLU A 101 -2.61 -24.67 -16.07
CA GLU A 101 -3.04 -23.27 -16.03
C GLU A 101 -4.48 -23.17 -15.51
N MET A 102 -4.72 -22.15 -14.68
CA MET A 102 -6.06 -21.85 -14.18
C MET A 102 -6.93 -21.28 -15.32
N THR A 103 -8.12 -21.86 -15.50
CA THR A 103 -9.09 -21.39 -16.49
C THR A 103 -9.84 -20.14 -15.99
N GLY A 104 -10.59 -19.50 -16.88
CA GLY A 104 -11.47 -18.38 -16.49
C GLY A 104 -12.64 -18.81 -15.61
N GLU A 105 -13.10 -20.05 -15.73
CA GLU A 105 -14.14 -20.62 -14.86
C GLU A 105 -13.60 -20.82 -13.45
N ASP A 106 -12.41 -21.42 -13.33
CA ASP A 106 -11.72 -21.60 -12.05
C ASP A 106 -11.50 -20.26 -11.32
N GLU A 107 -11.09 -19.22 -12.06
CA GLU A 107 -10.97 -17.86 -11.50
C GLU A 107 -12.32 -17.33 -11.01
N ARG A 108 -13.40 -17.54 -11.77
CA ARG A 108 -14.74 -17.06 -11.40
C ARG A 108 -15.24 -17.77 -10.15
N GLU A 109 -15.09 -19.09 -10.10
CA GLU A 109 -15.46 -19.91 -8.95
C GLU A 109 -14.64 -19.50 -7.71
N LEU A 110 -13.32 -19.37 -7.85
CA LEU A 110 -12.44 -18.97 -6.76
C LEU A 110 -12.83 -17.61 -6.18
N LYS A 111 -13.16 -16.62 -7.03
CA LYS A 111 -13.61 -15.29 -6.58
C LYS A 111 -15.00 -15.30 -5.97
N ALA A 112 -15.87 -16.21 -6.38
CA ALA A 112 -17.20 -16.37 -5.80
C ALA A 112 -17.13 -17.02 -4.41
N THR A 113 -16.24 -18.01 -4.24
CA THR A 113 -16.07 -18.75 -2.99
C THR A 113 -15.21 -18.00 -1.97
N LEU A 114 -14.19 -17.26 -2.42
CA LEU A 114 -13.29 -16.49 -1.55
C LEU A 114 -13.37 -14.99 -1.90
N PRO A 115 -14.28 -14.22 -1.26
CA PRO A 115 -14.48 -12.81 -1.53
C PRO A 115 -13.20 -11.96 -1.42
N LEU A 116 -12.26 -12.36 -0.56
CA LEU A 116 -10.97 -11.68 -0.41
C LEU A 116 -10.15 -11.69 -1.72
N ILE A 117 -10.21 -12.78 -2.50
CA ILE A 117 -9.59 -12.87 -3.82
C ILE A 117 -10.35 -12.02 -4.84
N GLY A 118 -11.69 -11.98 -4.76
CA GLY A 118 -12.49 -11.07 -5.59
C GLY A 118 -12.17 -9.59 -5.34
N LEU A 119 -11.93 -9.22 -4.09
CA LEU A 119 -11.62 -7.85 -3.69
C LEU A 119 -10.20 -7.46 -4.05
N PHE A 120 -9.21 -8.24 -3.63
CA PHE A 120 -7.82 -7.88 -3.81
C PHE A 120 -7.21 -8.43 -5.10
N GLY A 121 -7.66 -9.55 -5.63
CA GLY A 121 -6.97 -10.26 -6.71
C GLY A 121 -5.67 -10.93 -6.23
N GLY A 122 -4.88 -11.44 -7.15
CA GLY A 122 -3.62 -12.14 -6.85
C GLY A 122 -3.07 -12.90 -8.05
N SER A 123 -2.09 -13.76 -7.84
CA SER A 123 -1.50 -14.62 -8.86
C SER A 123 -1.44 -16.07 -8.40
N ALA A 124 -2.02 -16.97 -9.19
CA ALA A 124 -2.06 -18.40 -8.92
C ALA A 124 -2.02 -19.19 -10.24
N ASN A 125 -1.32 -20.32 -10.23
CA ASN A 125 -1.26 -21.27 -11.36
C ASN A 125 -1.06 -20.60 -12.73
N GLY A 126 -0.04 -19.75 -12.85
CA GLY A 126 0.33 -19.06 -14.09
C GLY A 126 -0.55 -17.87 -14.48
N ARG A 127 -1.58 -17.56 -13.70
CA ARG A 127 -2.57 -16.54 -14.03
C ARG A 127 -2.60 -15.41 -13.01
N VAL A 128 -2.62 -14.18 -13.53
CA VAL A 128 -2.85 -12.96 -12.74
C VAL A 128 -4.35 -12.66 -12.76
N MET A 129 -4.92 -12.54 -11.57
CA MET A 129 -6.33 -12.23 -11.34
C MET A 129 -6.48 -10.79 -10.86
N SER A 130 -7.26 -9.99 -11.58
CA SER A 130 -7.58 -8.62 -11.17
C SER A 130 -8.51 -8.60 -9.95
N GLY A 131 -8.21 -7.73 -8.99
CA GLY A 131 -9.12 -7.39 -7.89
C GLY A 131 -10.05 -6.23 -8.25
N LYS A 132 -11.04 -5.98 -7.40
CA LYS A 132 -11.95 -4.82 -7.49
C LYS A 132 -11.44 -3.60 -6.71
N LEU A 133 -10.55 -3.78 -5.74
CA LEU A 133 -10.04 -2.71 -4.88
C LEU A 133 -8.85 -2.00 -5.52
N LEU A 134 -8.98 -0.69 -5.69
CA LEU A 134 -7.87 0.22 -5.98
C LEU A 134 -7.42 0.88 -4.67
N VAL A 135 -6.11 0.94 -4.46
CA VAL A 135 -5.52 1.52 -3.24
C VAL A 135 -4.45 2.52 -3.65
N SER A 136 -4.69 3.79 -3.36
CA SER A 136 -3.71 4.87 -3.56
C SER A 136 -2.60 4.82 -2.51
N LYS A 137 -1.54 5.59 -2.74
CA LYS A 137 -0.47 5.80 -1.75
C LYS A 137 -0.97 6.64 -0.58
N VAL A 138 -0.41 6.40 0.60
CA VAL A 138 -0.60 7.30 1.76
C VAL A 138 0.41 8.43 1.63
N ILE A 139 -0.09 9.65 1.66
CA ILE A 139 0.70 10.88 1.46
C ILE A 139 0.61 11.70 2.75
N PRO A 140 1.72 12.23 3.27
CA PRO A 140 1.68 13.09 4.45
C PRO A 140 0.91 14.37 4.15
N VAL A 141 0.27 14.94 5.18
CA VAL A 141 -0.36 16.26 5.09
C VAL A 141 0.70 17.32 5.39
N CYS A 142 1.29 17.92 4.35
CA CYS A 142 2.31 18.95 4.45
C CYS A 142 2.15 20.00 3.34
N ALA A 143 2.78 21.17 3.48
CA ALA A 143 2.73 22.23 2.47
C ALA A 143 3.05 21.73 1.04
N ASP A 144 3.94 20.74 0.92
CA ASP A 144 4.35 20.18 -0.37
C ASP A 144 3.26 19.33 -1.06
N THR A 145 2.30 18.80 -0.29
CA THR A 145 1.33 17.78 -0.77
C THR A 145 -0.11 18.24 -0.71
N LEU A 146 -0.44 19.35 -0.03
CA LEU A 146 -1.83 19.82 0.12
C LEU A 146 -2.60 19.90 -1.20
N HIS A 147 -1.93 20.28 -2.28
CA HIS A 147 -2.51 20.45 -3.61
C HIS A 147 -2.86 19.15 -4.36
N ILE A 148 -2.43 17.99 -3.85
CA ILE A 148 -2.73 16.66 -4.42
C ILE A 148 -3.56 15.77 -3.48
N LEU A 149 -3.90 16.25 -2.28
CA LEU A 149 -4.76 15.52 -1.36
C LEU A 149 -6.21 15.57 -1.85
N PRO A 150 -6.99 14.48 -1.67
CA PRO A 150 -8.38 14.43 -2.11
C PRO A 150 -9.29 15.37 -1.30
N THR A 151 -8.92 15.65 -0.05
CA THR A 151 -9.66 16.53 0.86
C THR A 151 -8.78 17.72 1.23
N ALA A 152 -9.37 18.92 1.19
CA ALA A 152 -8.69 20.13 1.65
C ALA A 152 -8.49 20.08 3.18
N PRO A 153 -7.38 20.63 3.72
CA PRO A 153 -7.20 20.72 5.16
C PRO A 153 -8.33 21.55 5.80
N PRO A 154 -8.68 21.29 7.07
CA PRO A 154 -9.73 22.03 7.75
C PRO A 154 -9.50 23.55 7.72
N THR A 155 -10.55 24.32 7.39
CA THR A 155 -10.46 25.79 7.27
C THR A 155 -9.99 26.42 8.58
N GLY A 156 -9.01 27.33 8.50
CA GLY A 156 -8.50 28.08 9.66
C GLY A 156 -7.35 27.40 10.42
N GLN A 157 -6.92 26.20 10.01
CA GLN A 157 -5.67 25.63 10.52
C GLN A 157 -4.44 26.20 9.81
N PRO A 158 -3.33 26.44 10.52
CA PRO A 158 -2.07 26.81 9.89
C PRO A 158 -1.65 25.76 8.85
N VAL A 159 -1.12 26.23 7.72
CA VAL A 159 -0.52 25.34 6.72
C VAL A 159 0.60 24.55 7.39
N PRO A 160 0.59 23.20 7.36
CA PRO A 160 1.65 22.43 7.97
C PRO A 160 2.98 22.69 7.25
N PRO A 161 4.13 22.63 7.94
CA PRO A 161 5.44 22.89 7.35
C PRO A 161 5.75 21.96 6.17
N THR A 162 6.71 22.36 5.32
CA THR A 162 7.20 21.50 4.24
C THR A 162 7.90 20.27 4.81
N THR A 163 7.97 19.21 4.02
CA THR A 163 8.71 17.98 4.34
C THR A 163 10.17 18.29 4.66
N THR A 164 10.80 19.19 3.90
CA THR A 164 12.18 19.63 4.15
C THR A 164 12.31 20.33 5.49
N ALA A 165 11.34 21.16 5.90
CA ALA A 165 11.37 21.80 7.21
C ALA A 165 11.18 20.78 8.34
N ILE A 166 10.27 19.82 8.18
CA ILE A 166 10.03 18.75 9.16
C ILE A 166 11.29 17.86 9.32
N LEU A 167 11.85 17.38 8.21
CA LEU A 167 13.01 16.49 8.23
C LEU A 167 14.33 17.22 8.54
N GLY A 168 14.44 18.50 8.17
CA GLY A 168 15.62 19.33 8.46
C GLY A 168 15.79 19.65 9.95
N GLN A 169 14.73 19.50 10.75
CA GLN A 169 14.82 19.60 12.22
C GLN A 169 15.50 18.35 12.84
N GLU A 170 15.64 17.25 12.11
CA GLU A 170 16.42 16.07 12.53
C GLU A 170 17.93 16.30 12.32
N SER A 171 18.44 17.43 12.83
CA SER A 171 19.86 17.80 12.69
C SER A 171 20.77 16.75 13.29
N PHE A 172 21.66 16.21 12.45
CA PHE A 172 22.73 15.31 12.82
C PHE A 172 23.48 15.84 14.04
N SER A 173 23.34 15.16 15.18
CA SER A 173 24.19 15.35 16.35
C SER A 173 25.57 14.74 16.06
N HIS A 174 26.29 15.27 15.07
CA HIS A 174 27.74 15.14 15.08
C HIS A 174 28.24 16.23 16.02
N ALA A 175 28.37 15.87 17.30
CA ALA A 175 29.26 16.60 18.18
C ALA A 175 30.62 16.66 17.48
N THR A 176 31.01 17.85 17.05
CA THR A 176 32.40 18.16 16.73
C THR A 176 33.16 18.03 18.03
N ASP A 177 33.68 16.83 18.31
CA ASP A 177 34.76 16.66 19.27
C ASP A 177 35.97 17.39 18.69
N THR A 178 36.34 18.46 19.38
CA THR A 178 37.59 19.22 19.19
C THR A 178 38.53 18.87 20.33
#